data_AF-A0A6V7IVG0-F1
#
_entry.id   AF-A0A6V7IVG0-F1
#
_cell.length_a   1.000
_cell.length_b   1.000
_cell.length_c   1.000
_cell.angle_alpha   90.00
_cell.angle_beta   90.00
_cell.angle_gamma   90.00
#
_symmetry.space_group_name_H-M   'P 1'
#
loop_
_entity.id
_entity.type
_entity.pdbx_description
1 polymer ?
#
loop_
_entity_poly.entity_id
_entity_poly.type
_entity_poly.pdbx_seq_one_letter_code
_entity_poly.pdbx_strand_id
1 'polypeptide(L)' 'VANGFSCPAAGEISGSNGSFSRHAHPDDCRKYYICLEGIAREYGCPIGTVFKIGDSDGSGACADPEDVPG' A
#
# COMPACT_ATOMS: atom_id res chain seq x y z
N VAL A 1 1.40 15.38 -11.53
CA VAL A 1 0.70 14.74 -10.40
C VAL A 1 0.56 13.27 -10.75
N ALA A 2 1.20 12.36 -10.02
CA ALA A 2 0.95 10.92 -10.21
C ALA A 2 -0.47 10.63 -9.69
N ASN A 3 -1.22 9.84 -10.42
CA ASN A 3 -2.69 9.75 -10.36
C ASN A 3 -3.25 9.28 -9.01
N GLY A 4 -3.43 10.20 -8.05
CA GLY A 4 -4.43 10.06 -6.98
C GLY A 4 -3.98 9.44 -5.65
N PHE A 5 -2.77 8.89 -5.53
CA PHE A 5 -2.27 8.41 -4.24
C PHE A 5 -1.28 9.40 -3.61
N SER A 6 -1.52 9.82 -2.37
CA SER A 6 -0.64 10.70 -1.59
C SER A 6 -0.46 10.15 -0.19
N CYS A 7 0.79 10.07 0.27
CA CYS A 7 1.07 9.57 1.60
C CYS A 7 0.52 10.51 2.68
N PRO A 8 -0.09 9.95 3.73
CA PRO A 8 -0.44 10.75 4.91
C PRO A 8 0.83 11.26 5.58
N ALA A 9 0.71 12.39 6.29
CA ALA A 9 1.85 13.03 6.94
C ALA A 9 2.49 12.12 8.00
N ALA A 10 3.80 12.27 8.22
CA ALA A 10 4.52 11.56 9.27
C ALA A 10 3.83 11.78 10.63
N GLY A 11 3.34 10.71 11.26
CA GLY A 11 2.63 10.75 12.55
C GLY A 11 1.10 10.74 12.47
N GLU A 12 0.50 10.77 11.27
CA GLU A 12 -0.96 10.64 11.11
C GLU A 12 -1.45 9.18 11.22
N ILE A 13 -0.54 8.23 11.02
CA ILE A 13 -0.84 6.79 11.06
C ILE A 13 -0.65 6.28 12.48
N SER A 14 -1.72 6.34 13.27
CA SER A 14 -1.70 5.93 14.68
C SER A 14 -1.74 4.41 14.91
N GLY A 15 -1.81 3.58 13.86
CA GLY A 15 -2.05 2.13 13.96
C GLY A 15 -0.88 1.21 13.61
N SER A 16 0.13 1.68 12.88
CA SER A 16 1.24 0.82 12.45
C SER A 16 2.41 0.93 13.44
N ASN A 17 2.88 -0.21 13.95
CA ASN A 17 4.01 -0.38 14.90
C ASN A 17 5.39 0.06 14.36
N GLY A 18 5.43 1.08 13.52
CA GLY A 18 6.59 1.68 12.90
C GLY A 18 6.09 2.74 11.91
N SER A 19 6.87 3.79 11.69
CA SER A 19 6.55 5.01 10.92
C SER A 19 6.24 4.81 9.42
N PHE A 20 5.60 3.70 9.04
CA PHE A 20 5.29 3.36 7.66
C PHE A 20 3.93 2.71 7.47
N SER A 21 3.29 2.99 6.33
CA SER A 21 2.07 2.33 5.85
C SER A 21 2.22 1.86 4.42
N ARG A 22 1.40 0.90 4.02
CA ARG A 22 1.38 0.34 2.68
C ARG A 22 0.03 0.55 2.02
N HIS A 23 0.04 0.96 0.76
CA HIS A 23 -1.15 1.36 0.00
C HIS A 23 -1.11 0.80 -1.41
N ALA A 24 -2.27 0.49 -1.99
CA ALA A 24 -2.35 -0.04 -3.35
C ALA A 24 -1.95 1.00 -4.40
N HIS A 25 -1.35 0.54 -5.50
CA HIS A 25 -1.07 1.41 -6.64
C HIS A 25 -2.33 1.52 -7.54
N PRO A 26 -2.76 2.73 -7.94
CA PRO A 26 -4.02 2.95 -8.64
C PRO A 26 -4.02 2.40 -10.07
N ASP A 27 -2.87 2.43 -10.76
CA ASP A 27 -2.76 1.89 -12.13
C ASP A 27 -2.30 0.43 -12.22
N ASP A 28 -1.84 -0.19 -11.12
CA ASP A 28 -1.23 -1.53 -11.17
C ASP A 28 -1.42 -2.28 -9.85
N CYS A 29 -2.34 -3.25 -9.81
CA CYS A 29 -2.63 -4.03 -8.60
C CYS A 29 -1.43 -4.86 -8.09
N ARG A 30 -0.40 -5.10 -8.91
CA ARG A 30 0.83 -5.78 -8.47
C ARG A 30 1.81 -4.83 -7.82
N LYS A 31 1.58 -3.52 -7.92
CA LYS A 31 2.39 -2.49 -7.30
C LYS A 31 1.69 -1.92 -6.08
N TYR A 32 2.50 -1.38 -5.19
CA TYR A 32 2.04 -0.73 -3.98
C TYR A 32 3.01 0.38 -3.58
N TYR A 33 2.51 1.34 -2.83
CA TYR A 33 3.31 2.41 -2.26
C TYR A 33 3.54 2.17 -0.78
N ILE A 34 4.79 2.28 -0.36
CA ILE A 34 5.17 2.36 1.03
C ILE A 34 5.36 3.84 1.37
N CYS A 35 4.56 4.32 2.30
CA CYS A 35 4.70 5.65 2.86
C CYS A 35 5.61 5.56 4.08
N LEU A 36 6.79 6.16 4.02
CA LEU A 36 7.74 6.27 5.14
C LEU A 36 7.91 7.76 5.46
N GLU A 37 7.51 8.18 6.66
CA GLU A 37 7.60 9.60 7.08
C GLU A 37 6.98 10.59 6.08
N GLY A 38 5.87 10.22 5.44
CA GLY A 38 5.19 11.03 4.42
C GLY A 38 5.78 10.95 3.01
N ILE A 39 6.83 10.14 2.80
CA ILE A 39 7.43 9.90 1.48
C ILE A 39 6.91 8.60 0.87
N ALA A 40 6.29 8.69 -0.31
CA ALA A 40 5.83 7.54 -1.08
C ALA A 40 6.99 6.86 -1.82
N ARG A 41 7.12 5.54 -1.64
CA ARG A 41 8.05 4.70 -2.40
C ARG A 41 7.31 3.57 -3.08
N GLU A 42 7.49 3.43 -4.40
CA GLU A 42 6.90 2.36 -5.18
C GLU A 42 7.63 1.03 -4.95
N TYR A 43 6.86 -0.02 -4.69
CA TYR A 43 7.32 -1.41 -4.60
C TYR A 43 6.40 -2.32 -5.40
N GLY A 44 6.92 -3.49 -5.78
CA GLY A 44 6.18 -4.52 -6.50
C GLY A 44 6.05 -5.79 -5.67
N CYS A 45 4.89 -6.43 -5.74
CA CYS A 45 4.69 -7.79 -5.25
C CYS A 45 5.37 -8.80 -6.19
N PRO A 46 5.77 -9.97 -5.68
CA PRO A 46 6.34 -11.04 -6.50
C PRO A 46 5.36 -11.50 -7.58
N ILE A 47 5.91 -12.09 -8.65
CA ILE A 47 5.11 -12.51 -9.80
C ILE A 47 4.06 -13.54 -9.36
N GLY A 48 2.81 -13.33 -9.80
CA GLY A 48 1.67 -14.16 -9.40
C GLY A 48 0.88 -13.62 -8.21
N THR A 49 1.37 -12.60 -7.49
CA THR A 49 0.66 -12.00 -6.35
C THR A 49 0.32 -10.53 -6.60
N VAL A 50 -0.72 -10.03 -5.94
CA VAL A 50 -1.20 -8.65 -5.99
C VAL A 50 -1.26 -8.06 -4.59
N PHE A 51 -1.21 -6.73 -4.50
CA PHE A 51 -1.31 -6.05 -3.23
C PHE A 51 -2.75 -6.02 -2.74
N LYS A 52 -3.02 -6.74 -1.65
CA LYS A 52 -4.29 -6.72 -0.93
C LYS A 52 -4.27 -5.60 0.11
N ILE A 53 -5.15 -4.63 -0.07
CA ILE A 53 -5.40 -3.56 0.89
C ILE A 53 -6.19 -4.14 2.07
N GLY A 54 -5.65 -4.06 3.28
CA GLY A 54 -6.39 -4.37 4.50
C GLY A 54 -7.28 -3.17 4.85
N ASP A 55 -8.57 -3.42 5.08
CA ASP A 55 -9.67 -2.45 5.04
C ASP A 55 -9.52 -1.14 5.84
N SER A 56 -8.57 -0.99 6.78
CA SER A 56 -8.47 0.26 7.57
C SER A 56 -7.12 0.57 8.24
N ASP A 57 -6.10 -0.30 8.17
CA ASP A 57 -4.95 -0.20 9.10
C ASP A 57 -3.59 0.08 8.41
N GLY A 58 -3.57 0.33 7.09
CA GLY A 58 -2.32 0.51 6.36
C GLY A 58 -1.45 -0.76 6.32
N SER A 59 -2.00 -1.89 6.77
CA SER A 59 -1.44 -3.23 6.77
C SER A 59 -1.89 -4.01 5.54
N GLY A 60 -1.73 -3.44 4.35
CA GLY A 60 -1.89 -4.19 3.11
C GLY A 60 -0.69 -5.12 2.85
N ALA A 61 -0.91 -6.28 2.25
CA ALA A 61 0.11 -7.30 1.99
C ALA A 61 -0.05 -7.91 0.59
N CYS A 62 1.03 -8.49 0.05
CA CYS A 62 0.94 -9.26 -1.17
C CYS A 62 0.15 -10.55 -0.89
N ALA A 63 -0.94 -10.75 -1.60
CA ALA A 63 -1.78 -11.93 -1.56
C ALA A 63 -2.06 -12.41 -2.99
N ASP A 64 -2.57 -13.61 -3.13
CA ASP A 64 -2.95 -14.11 -4.44
C ASP A 64 -4.14 -13.32 -5.00
N PRO A 65 -4.19 -13.07 -6.32
CA PRO A 65 -5.26 -12.30 -6.94
C PRO A 65 -6.64 -12.95 -6.82
N GLU A 66 -6.69 -14.25 -6.56
CA GLU A 66 -7.93 -14.97 -6.25
C GLU A 66 -8.50 -14.65 -4.86
N ASP A 67 -7.65 -14.22 -3.91
CA ASP A 67 -8.02 -13.86 -2.54
C ASP A 67 -8.45 -12.40 -2.39
N VAL A 68 -8.32 -11.60 -3.45
CA VAL A 68 -8.77 -10.21 -3.48
C VAL A 68 -10.20 -10.20 -4.03
N PRO A 69 -11.21 -9.84 -3.22
CA PRO A 69 -12.57 -9.70 -3.73
C PRO A 69 -12.60 -8.58 -4.78
N GLY A 70 -13.08 -8.93 -5.99
CA GLY A 70 -13.17 -8.02 -7.13
C GLY A 70 -14.26 -6.96 -7.02
#